data_AF-A0A0D2K5F5-F1
#
_entry.id   AF-A0A0D2K5F5-F1
#
_cell.length_a   1.000
_cell.length_b   1.000
_cell.length_c   1.000
_cell.angle_alpha   90.00
_cell.angle_beta   90.00
_cell.angle_gamma   90.00
#
_symmetry.space_group_name_H-M   'P 1'
#
loop_
_entity.id
_entity.type
_entity.pdbx_description
1 polymer ?
#
loop_
_entity_poly.entity_id
_entity_poly.type
_entity_poly.pdbx_seq_one_letter_code
_entity_poly.pdbx_strand_id
1 'polypeptide(L)'
;MPEPFPPEAARPGHPECVEVLLQAKVRTATACDGCPPLIMAVCGAAVPARRGAALRIVELLLAAGADVLQRRGAVRAHCALADDSERTALHWAAEVGFSEAVPALLAAGAAATAELARQQQQDAEAMAAVAAADGGAPPPELPAPPVLQELADSCGDLPLHLAARGNHLDVVSALLAHGGGDGGDGEGAAAAAAAARNKLRDTPLHSAARRGAARAAAALLAAAPGAAEATNKHGLTPADLAARRGHTELAALLRPSTAAAPAAALPPLRGKADPALKTLVLAPPECGEHYTAPQPVRRGGPEAPPENTARLDVLLAEAKGSLQAAEFEGRVEWGGGVAAAPMGDLLRVHDWNYLQGLQAACASIPDAPAAVGRVDADTAISHRTFRAARAAAGAVLQAVDQVVAGQASLRGGGRRAARAAA
;
A
#
# COMPACT_ATOMS: atom_id res chain seq x y z
N MET A 1 -1.41 12.19 34.62
CA MET A 1 -1.98 11.58 33.39
C MET A 1 -0.86 10.79 32.74
N PRO A 2 -1.01 9.50 32.43
CA PRO A 2 0.05 8.74 31.75
C PRO A 2 0.30 9.34 30.36
N GLU A 3 1.58 9.45 29.98
CA GLU A 3 1.99 10.02 28.70
C GLU A 3 1.63 9.11 27.51
N PRO A 4 1.41 9.67 26.30
CA PRO A 4 1.16 8.89 25.09
C PRO A 4 2.43 8.14 24.65
N PHE A 5 2.25 6.98 23.99
CA PHE A 5 3.37 6.21 23.45
C PHE A 5 4.13 7.01 22.37
N PRO A 6 5.44 7.24 22.54
CA PRO A 6 6.23 7.97 21.53
C PRO A 6 6.33 7.10 20.27
N PRO A 7 5.85 7.58 19.10
CA PRO A 7 5.77 6.76 17.88
C PRO A 7 7.15 6.34 17.36
N GLU A 8 8.18 7.12 17.65
CA GLU A 8 9.57 6.82 17.31
C GLU A 8 10.09 5.57 18.02
N ALA A 9 9.60 5.26 19.23
CA ALA A 9 10.01 4.08 19.98
C ALA A 9 9.42 2.78 19.41
N ALA A 10 8.30 2.86 18.67
CA ALA A 10 7.74 1.71 17.95
C ALA A 10 8.43 1.44 16.61
N ARG A 11 9.30 2.35 16.14
CA ARG A 11 10.14 2.07 14.95
C ARG A 11 11.12 0.96 15.31
N PRO A 12 11.34 -0.04 14.43
CA PRO A 12 12.24 -1.13 14.77
C PRO A 12 13.66 -0.60 14.82
N GLY A 13 14.20 -0.58 16.03
CA GLY A 13 15.56 -0.15 16.34
C GLY A 13 15.97 -0.61 17.73
N HIS A 14 15.08 -0.46 18.72
CA HIS A 14 15.38 -0.75 20.12
C HIS A 14 14.15 -1.33 20.88
N PRO A 15 13.91 -2.65 20.85
CA PRO A 15 12.84 -3.28 21.64
C PRO A 15 12.97 -2.99 23.14
N GLU A 16 14.19 -2.77 23.64
CA GLU A 16 14.49 -2.42 25.02
C GLU A 16 13.84 -1.09 25.43
N CYS A 17 13.78 -0.11 24.52
CA CYS A 17 13.10 1.16 24.77
C CYS A 17 11.60 0.95 24.96
N VAL A 18 10.99 0.02 24.20
CA VAL A 18 9.57 -0.32 24.35
C VAL A 18 9.31 -0.97 25.70
N GLU A 19 10.18 -1.88 26.16
CA GLU A 19 10.07 -2.50 27.49
C GLU A 19 10.08 -1.45 28.61
N VAL A 20 11.01 -0.49 28.56
CA VAL A 20 11.10 0.60 29.54
C VAL A 20 9.84 1.48 29.52
N LEU A 21 9.33 1.81 28.34
CA LEU A 21 8.10 2.61 28.20
C LEU A 21 6.87 1.87 28.73
N LEU A 22 6.77 0.56 28.51
CA LEU A 22 5.69 -0.26 29.03
C LEU A 22 5.77 -0.40 30.56
N GLN A 23 6.97 -0.52 31.14
CA GLN A 23 7.17 -0.48 32.60
C GLN A 23 6.70 0.85 33.21
N ALA A 24 6.87 1.95 32.47
CA ALA A 24 6.35 3.27 32.85
C ALA A 24 4.82 3.42 32.67
N LYS A 25 4.11 2.35 32.29
CA LYS A 25 2.65 2.32 32.08
C LYS A 25 2.15 3.36 31.06
N VAL A 26 2.96 3.61 30.03
CA VAL A 26 2.62 4.47 28.89
C VAL A 26 1.43 3.88 28.13
N ARG A 27 0.48 4.72 27.71
CA ARG A 27 -0.72 4.24 26.99
C ARG A 27 -0.34 3.79 25.59
N THR A 28 -0.60 2.52 25.26
CA THR A 28 -0.40 1.92 23.92
C THR A 28 -1.46 2.33 22.89
N ALA A 29 -2.36 3.25 23.23
CA ALA A 29 -3.36 3.81 22.33
C ALA A 29 -2.73 4.72 21.25
N THR A 30 -3.55 5.26 20.35
CA THR A 30 -3.14 6.09 19.21
C THR A 30 -2.06 7.12 19.57
N ALA A 31 -0.97 7.11 18.80
CA ALA A 31 0.08 8.14 18.86
C ALA A 31 -0.41 9.48 18.30
N CYS A 32 0.41 10.53 18.44
CA CYS A 32 0.15 11.87 17.90
C CYS A 32 -0.13 11.90 16.39
N ASP A 33 0.40 10.94 15.62
CA ASP A 33 0.17 10.80 14.17
C ASP A 33 -1.07 9.96 13.80
N GLY A 34 -1.84 9.51 14.81
CA GLY A 34 -3.04 8.68 14.64
C GLY A 34 -2.80 7.22 14.24
N CYS A 35 -1.53 6.78 14.18
CA CYS A 35 -1.17 5.39 13.96
C CYS A 35 -0.94 4.66 15.31
N PRO A 36 -1.61 3.53 15.56
CA PRO A 36 -1.32 2.68 16.72
C PRO A 36 0.14 2.17 16.73
N PRO A 37 0.81 2.11 17.90
CA PRO A 37 2.15 1.54 18.04
C PRO A 37 2.27 0.12 17.48
N LEU A 38 1.23 -0.70 17.65
CA LEU A 38 1.16 -2.07 17.12
C LEU A 38 1.24 -2.09 15.59
N ILE A 39 0.56 -1.16 14.91
CA ILE A 39 0.64 -1.03 13.44
C ILE A 39 2.04 -0.60 13.01
N MET A 40 2.65 0.36 13.71
CA MET A 40 4.01 0.82 13.41
C MET A 40 5.05 -0.30 13.52
N ALA A 41 4.94 -1.13 14.57
CA ALA A 41 5.81 -2.28 14.77
C ALA A 41 5.71 -3.28 13.61
N VAL A 42 4.47 -3.61 13.19
CA VAL A 42 4.21 -4.50 12.04
C VAL A 42 4.77 -3.92 10.74
N CYS A 43 4.51 -2.64 10.44
CA CYS A 43 5.03 -1.98 9.22
C CYS A 43 6.57 -1.99 9.17
N GLY A 44 7.22 -1.94 10.31
CA GLY A 44 8.66 -2.04 10.44
C GLY A 44 9.28 -3.35 9.91
N ALA A 45 8.49 -4.42 9.82
CA ALA A 45 8.91 -5.71 9.24
C ALA A 45 9.12 -5.69 7.71
N ALA A 46 8.78 -4.58 7.04
CA ALA A 46 9.04 -4.36 5.62
C ALA A 46 10.54 -4.37 5.30
N VAL A 47 11.38 -4.08 6.30
CA VAL A 47 12.84 -4.24 6.20
C VAL A 47 13.21 -5.61 6.79
N PRO A 48 13.74 -6.57 6.00
CA PRO A 48 14.03 -7.92 6.49
C PRO A 48 14.94 -7.96 7.72
N ALA A 49 15.95 -7.10 7.78
CA ALA A 49 16.88 -6.99 8.92
C ALA A 49 16.20 -6.58 10.23
N ARG A 50 14.98 -6.02 10.16
CA ARG A 50 14.22 -5.51 11.31
C ARG A 50 13.13 -6.46 11.78
N ARG A 51 12.90 -7.60 11.11
CA ARG A 51 11.80 -8.54 11.44
C ARG A 51 11.89 -9.09 12.86
N GLY A 52 13.09 -9.45 13.32
CA GLY A 52 13.27 -9.95 14.70
C GLY A 52 12.91 -8.91 15.76
N ALA A 53 13.40 -7.68 15.60
CA ALA A 53 13.07 -6.57 16.49
C ALA A 53 11.57 -6.21 16.41
N ALA A 54 11.00 -6.17 15.20
CA ALA A 54 9.58 -5.92 14.99
C ALA A 54 8.70 -6.97 15.67
N LEU A 55 9.06 -8.26 15.58
CA LEU A 55 8.32 -9.36 16.22
C LEU A 55 8.33 -9.19 17.74
N ARG A 56 9.51 -8.92 18.30
CA ARG A 56 9.65 -8.69 19.74
C ARG A 56 8.80 -7.52 20.22
N ILE A 57 8.77 -6.42 19.48
CA ILE A 57 7.94 -5.25 19.79
C ILE A 57 6.44 -5.61 19.71
N VAL A 58 6.01 -6.36 18.68
CA VAL A 58 4.62 -6.83 18.54
C VAL A 58 4.22 -7.67 19.77
N GLU A 59 5.02 -8.65 20.16
CA GLU A 59 4.75 -9.50 21.33
C GLU A 59 4.65 -8.69 22.62
N LEU A 60 5.56 -7.73 22.82
CA LEU A 60 5.55 -6.85 23.99
C LEU A 60 4.30 -5.98 24.05
N LEU A 61 3.89 -5.39 22.91
CA LEU A 61 2.70 -4.56 22.83
C LEU A 61 1.42 -5.38 23.06
N LEU A 62 1.33 -6.59 22.49
CA LEU A 62 0.21 -7.50 22.73
C LEU A 62 0.13 -7.93 24.19
N ALA A 63 1.26 -8.28 24.81
CA ALA A 63 1.34 -8.62 26.23
C ALA A 63 0.93 -7.44 27.15
N ALA A 64 1.14 -6.21 26.69
CA ALA A 64 0.70 -5.00 27.37
C ALA A 64 -0.78 -4.62 27.10
N GLY A 65 -1.53 -5.44 26.38
CA GLY A 65 -2.94 -5.20 26.07
C GLY A 65 -3.18 -4.17 24.97
N ALA A 66 -2.25 -4.04 24.01
CA ALA A 66 -2.51 -3.24 22.81
C ALA A 66 -3.72 -3.79 22.04
N ASP A 67 -4.63 -2.89 21.66
CA ASP A 67 -5.85 -3.27 20.94
C ASP A 67 -5.50 -3.70 19.50
N VAL A 68 -5.66 -4.99 19.23
CA VAL A 68 -5.41 -5.62 17.92
C VAL A 68 -6.49 -5.29 16.89
N LEU A 69 -7.70 -4.92 17.33
CA LEU A 69 -8.79 -4.48 16.48
C LEU A 69 -8.65 -2.99 16.12
N GLN A 70 -7.73 -2.28 16.77
CA GLN A 70 -7.49 -0.88 16.53
C GLN A 70 -7.07 -0.63 15.08
N ARG A 71 -7.78 0.28 14.43
CA ARG A 71 -7.49 0.75 13.08
C ARG A 71 -6.71 2.05 13.15
N ARG A 72 -5.94 2.34 12.12
CA ARG A 72 -5.38 3.69 11.95
C ARG A 72 -6.56 4.68 11.93
N GLY A 73 -6.59 5.59 12.90
CA GLY A 73 -7.66 6.58 13.00
C GLY A 73 -7.71 7.39 11.71
N ALA A 74 -8.92 7.72 11.24
CA ALA A 74 -9.10 8.73 10.22
C ALA A 74 -8.71 10.10 10.79
N VAL A 75 -7.41 10.33 10.99
CA VAL A 75 -6.91 11.70 11.09
C VAL A 75 -7.35 12.34 9.78
N ARG A 76 -8.11 13.43 9.87
CA ARG A 76 -8.41 14.34 8.75
C ARG A 76 -7.13 15.03 8.25
N ALA A 77 -6.04 14.29 8.14
CA ALA A 77 -4.81 14.71 7.50
C ALA A 77 -5.07 14.63 5.99
N HIS A 78 -4.85 15.75 5.34
CA HIS A 78 -5.08 16.03 3.92
C HIS A 78 -4.11 15.26 3.00
N CYS A 79 -3.83 13.99 3.30
CA CYS A 79 -2.98 13.13 2.47
C CYS A 79 -3.86 12.50 1.39
N ALA A 80 -3.89 13.12 0.21
CA ALA A 80 -4.58 12.61 -0.98
C ALA A 80 -3.87 11.39 -1.64
N LEU A 81 -3.22 10.54 -0.84
CA LEU A 81 -2.82 9.19 -1.26
C LEU A 81 -3.91 8.24 -0.77
N ALA A 82 -4.83 7.94 -1.69
CA ALA A 82 -6.02 7.15 -1.47
C ALA A 82 -5.70 5.66 -1.32
N ASP A 83 -5.93 5.08 -0.12
CA ASP A 83 -6.30 3.66 0.17
C ASP A 83 -5.97 3.14 1.59
N ASP A 84 -5.26 3.90 2.44
CA ASP A 84 -4.78 3.42 3.75
C ASP A 84 -5.77 3.46 4.92
N SER A 85 -7.01 3.92 4.72
CA SER A 85 -7.99 4.03 5.79
C SER A 85 -8.52 2.66 6.25
N GLU A 86 -8.69 2.52 7.57
CA GLU A 86 -9.35 1.39 8.25
C GLU A 86 -8.58 0.06 8.31
N ARG A 87 -7.29 0.01 7.98
CA ARG A 87 -6.48 -1.21 8.15
C ARG A 87 -6.13 -1.47 9.63
N THR A 88 -6.24 -2.73 10.04
CA THR A 88 -5.72 -3.26 11.33
C THR A 88 -4.27 -3.72 11.20
N ALA A 89 -3.62 -4.06 12.31
CA ALA A 89 -2.26 -4.64 12.30
C ALA A 89 -2.16 -5.90 11.41
N LEU A 90 -3.21 -6.73 11.36
CA LEU A 90 -3.23 -7.94 10.53
C LEU A 90 -3.21 -7.63 9.02
N HIS A 91 -3.88 -6.55 8.59
CA HIS A 91 -3.83 -6.11 7.19
C HIS A 91 -2.40 -5.73 6.78
N TRP A 92 -1.69 -4.99 7.64
CA TRP A 92 -0.31 -4.58 7.38
C TRP A 92 0.65 -5.77 7.41
N ALA A 93 0.45 -6.72 8.33
CA ALA A 93 1.23 -7.96 8.37
C ALA A 93 1.03 -8.76 7.08
N ALA A 94 -0.19 -8.79 6.55
CA ALA A 94 -0.51 -9.45 5.29
C ALA A 94 0.07 -8.75 4.06
N GLU A 95 0.04 -7.42 3.99
CA GLU A 95 0.64 -6.67 2.87
C GLU A 95 2.18 -6.84 2.83
N VAL A 96 2.83 -6.79 3.99
CA VAL A 96 4.28 -6.87 4.13
C VAL A 96 4.81 -8.31 4.10
N GLY A 97 3.96 -9.30 4.34
CA GLY A 97 4.37 -10.70 4.41
C GLY A 97 5.10 -11.04 5.71
N PHE A 98 4.62 -10.48 6.83
CA PHE A 98 5.21 -10.70 8.15
C PHE A 98 4.57 -11.91 8.84
N SER A 99 4.90 -13.11 8.33
CA SER A 99 4.29 -14.38 8.76
C SER A 99 4.56 -14.72 10.21
N GLU A 100 5.70 -14.29 10.75
CA GLU A 100 6.11 -14.57 12.13
C GLU A 100 5.17 -13.93 13.16
N ALA A 101 4.61 -12.75 12.86
CA ALA A 101 3.68 -12.05 13.76
C ALA A 101 2.21 -12.48 13.60
N VAL A 102 1.85 -13.12 12.48
CA VAL A 102 0.46 -13.48 12.17
C VAL A 102 -0.15 -14.38 13.27
N PRO A 103 0.50 -15.47 13.74
CA PRO A 103 -0.06 -16.30 14.81
C PRO A 103 -0.36 -15.51 16.09
N ALA A 104 0.55 -14.62 16.50
CA ALA A 104 0.36 -13.80 17.70
C ALA A 104 -0.80 -12.82 17.54
N LEU A 105 -0.93 -12.17 16.36
CA LEU A 105 -2.03 -11.27 16.06
C LEU A 105 -3.38 -12.00 16.02
N LEU A 106 -3.43 -13.23 15.47
CA LEU A 106 -4.64 -14.03 15.41
C LEU A 106 -5.09 -14.51 16.79
N ALA A 107 -4.15 -14.99 17.62
CA ALA A 107 -4.44 -15.38 18.99
C ALA A 107 -4.96 -14.19 19.83
N ALA A 108 -4.31 -13.03 19.71
CA ALA A 108 -4.78 -11.81 20.34
C ALA A 108 -6.15 -11.36 19.82
N GLY A 109 -6.40 -11.51 18.52
CA GLY A 109 -7.70 -11.25 17.88
C GLY A 109 -8.81 -12.11 18.46
N ALA A 110 -8.60 -13.43 18.54
CA ALA A 110 -9.57 -14.37 19.11
C ALA A 110 -9.88 -14.05 20.57
N ALA A 111 -8.85 -13.73 21.37
CA ALA A 111 -9.02 -13.31 22.76
C ALA A 111 -9.85 -12.02 22.89
N ALA A 112 -9.57 -11.02 22.05
CA ALA A 112 -10.31 -9.76 22.03
C ALA A 112 -11.78 -9.94 21.60
N THR A 113 -12.04 -10.76 20.58
CA THR A 113 -13.39 -11.11 20.13
C THR A 113 -14.17 -11.84 21.23
N ALA A 114 -13.55 -12.79 21.93
CA ALA A 114 -14.18 -13.52 23.03
C ALA A 114 -14.46 -12.62 24.25
N GLU A 115 -13.57 -11.66 24.55
CA GLU A 115 -13.81 -10.64 25.58
C GLU A 115 -15.02 -9.76 25.24
N LEU A 116 -15.08 -9.25 24.00
CA LEU A 116 -16.21 -8.43 23.56
C LEU A 116 -17.52 -9.20 23.62
N ALA A 117 -17.53 -10.48 23.22
CA ALA A 117 -18.70 -11.34 23.30
C ALA A 117 -19.19 -11.51 24.74
N ARG A 118 -18.26 -11.71 25.70
CA ARG A 118 -18.58 -11.81 27.13
C ARG A 118 -19.17 -10.50 27.66
N GLN A 119 -18.60 -9.35 27.30
CA GLN A 119 -19.11 -8.04 27.68
C GLN A 119 -20.52 -7.79 27.11
N GLN A 120 -20.74 -8.10 25.83
CA GLN A 120 -22.04 -7.95 25.18
C GLN A 120 -23.13 -8.81 25.85
N GLN A 121 -22.79 -10.04 26.23
CA GLN A 121 -23.71 -10.93 26.93
C GLN A 121 -24.06 -10.41 28.33
N GLN A 122 -23.06 -9.92 29.08
CA GLN A 122 -23.28 -9.31 30.39
C GLN A 122 -24.17 -8.06 30.30
N ASP A 123 -23.92 -7.21 29.30
CA ASP A 123 -24.74 -6.02 29.06
C ASP A 123 -26.18 -6.39 28.67
N ALA A 124 -26.37 -7.43 27.85
CA ALA A 124 -27.69 -7.93 27.49
C ALA A 124 -28.45 -8.54 28.68
N GLU A 125 -27.78 -9.31 29.54
CA GLU A 125 -28.36 -9.86 30.76
C GLU A 125 -28.76 -8.76 31.75
N ALA A 126 -27.93 -7.73 31.90
CA ALA A 126 -28.25 -6.56 32.70
C ALA A 126 -29.47 -5.81 32.16
N MET A 127 -29.53 -5.60 30.84
CA MET A 127 -30.68 -4.96 30.19
C MET A 127 -31.97 -5.80 30.30
N ALA A 128 -31.86 -7.12 30.17
CA ALA A 128 -32.98 -8.05 30.33
C ALA A 128 -33.53 -8.06 31.76
N ALA A 129 -32.65 -8.01 32.77
CA ALA A 129 -33.05 -7.93 34.18
C ALA A 129 -33.84 -6.63 34.48
N VAL A 130 -33.45 -5.51 33.88
CA VAL A 130 -34.19 -4.24 33.97
C VAL A 130 -35.54 -4.33 33.25
N ALA A 131 -35.57 -4.87 32.02
CA ALA A 131 -36.80 -5.01 31.25
C ALA A 131 -37.84 -5.94 31.92
N ALA A 132 -37.39 -7.00 32.61
CA ALA A 132 -38.25 -7.90 33.35
C ALA A 132 -38.93 -7.23 34.57
N ALA A 133 -38.28 -6.24 35.19
CA ALA A 133 -38.87 -5.45 36.27
C ALA A 133 -39.96 -4.50 35.76
N ASP A 134 -39.80 -3.97 34.54
CA ASP A 134 -40.72 -2.99 33.93
C ASP A 134 -41.80 -3.64 33.04
N GLY A 135 -41.85 -4.98 32.93
CA GLY A 135 -42.80 -5.71 32.07
C GLY A 135 -42.57 -5.49 30.57
N GLY A 136 -41.34 -5.14 30.19
CA GLY A 136 -40.93 -4.79 28.83
C GLY A 136 -40.70 -5.98 27.90
N ALA A 137 -40.59 -5.68 26.60
CA ALA A 137 -40.31 -6.65 25.54
C ALA A 137 -38.93 -7.33 25.72
N PRO A 138 -38.72 -8.55 25.18
CA PRO A 138 -37.44 -9.25 25.25
C PRO A 138 -36.32 -8.43 24.58
N PRO A 139 -35.06 -8.54 25.07
CA PRO A 139 -33.94 -7.82 24.51
C PRO A 139 -33.69 -8.21 23.04
N PRO A 140 -33.24 -7.27 22.19
CA PRO A 140 -32.90 -7.55 20.80
C PRO A 140 -31.75 -8.56 20.69
N GLU A 141 -31.71 -9.29 19.58
CA GLU A 141 -30.63 -10.23 19.26
C GLU A 141 -29.29 -9.48 19.17
N LEU A 142 -28.26 -10.00 19.87
CA LEU A 142 -26.94 -9.38 19.95
C LEU A 142 -26.19 -9.50 18.61
N PRO A 143 -25.50 -8.44 18.17
CA PRO A 143 -24.65 -8.52 16.99
C PRO A 143 -23.47 -9.46 17.25
N ALA A 144 -23.09 -10.27 16.25
CA ALA A 144 -21.92 -11.13 16.34
C ALA A 144 -20.64 -10.30 16.59
N PRO A 145 -19.72 -10.76 17.46
CA PRO A 145 -18.49 -10.05 17.73
C PRO A 145 -17.57 -10.06 16.49
N PRO A 146 -16.76 -9.01 16.27
CA PRO A 146 -15.93 -8.90 15.08
C PRO A 146 -14.81 -9.94 15.08
N VAL A 147 -14.63 -10.65 13.98
CA VAL A 147 -13.51 -11.57 13.77
C VAL A 147 -12.39 -10.84 13.04
N LEU A 148 -11.19 -10.77 13.64
CA LEU A 148 -10.05 -9.98 13.13
C LEU A 148 -9.71 -10.28 11.65
N GLN A 149 -9.86 -11.53 11.21
CA GLN A 149 -9.56 -12.00 9.85
C GLN A 149 -10.62 -11.58 8.81
N GLU A 150 -11.84 -11.32 9.26
CA GLU A 150 -13.00 -10.97 8.43
C GLU A 150 -13.19 -9.45 8.34
N LEU A 151 -12.44 -8.69 9.14
CA LEU A 151 -12.43 -7.24 9.06
C LEU A 151 -11.91 -6.81 7.69
N ALA A 152 -12.74 -6.06 6.97
CA ALA A 152 -12.35 -5.47 5.70
C ALA A 152 -11.81 -4.05 5.89
N ASP A 153 -10.86 -3.65 5.04
CA ASP A 153 -10.37 -2.27 4.96
C ASP A 153 -11.30 -1.35 4.15
N SER A 154 -10.88 -0.10 3.92
CA SER A 154 -11.65 0.86 3.14
C SER A 154 -11.86 0.48 1.66
N CYS A 155 -11.13 -0.50 1.12
CA CYS A 155 -11.35 -1.09 -0.21
C CYS A 155 -12.23 -2.36 -0.15
N GLY A 156 -12.63 -2.78 1.05
CA GLY A 156 -13.30 -4.05 1.29
C GLY A 156 -12.34 -5.24 1.21
N ASP A 157 -11.02 -5.02 1.20
CA ASP A 157 -10.04 -6.10 1.18
C ASP A 157 -9.90 -6.66 2.60
N LEU A 158 -9.97 -7.99 2.74
CA LEU A 158 -9.57 -8.69 3.96
C LEU A 158 -8.04 -8.82 3.97
N PRO A 159 -7.41 -9.12 5.13
CA PRO A 159 -5.99 -9.46 5.17
C PRO A 159 -5.60 -10.55 4.17
N LEU A 160 -6.48 -11.52 3.91
CA LEU A 160 -6.25 -12.57 2.92
C LEU A 160 -6.12 -12.02 1.48
N HIS A 161 -6.87 -10.97 1.10
CA HIS A 161 -6.72 -10.31 -0.20
C HIS A 161 -5.33 -9.68 -0.36
N LEU A 162 -4.80 -9.07 0.71
CA LEU A 162 -3.49 -8.42 0.72
C LEU A 162 -2.35 -9.45 0.68
N ALA A 163 -2.42 -10.50 1.50
CA ALA A 163 -1.46 -11.60 1.48
C ALA A 163 -1.40 -12.29 0.11
N ALA A 164 -2.57 -12.52 -0.50
CA ALA A 164 -2.69 -13.11 -1.83
C ALA A 164 -2.05 -12.22 -2.91
N ARG A 165 -2.28 -10.91 -2.82
CA ARG A 165 -1.69 -9.90 -3.73
C ARG A 165 -0.17 -9.86 -3.62
N GLY A 166 0.37 -9.98 -2.41
CA GLY A 166 1.80 -9.99 -2.12
C GLY A 166 2.53 -11.31 -2.42
N ASN A 167 1.80 -12.37 -2.78
CA ASN A 167 2.32 -13.74 -2.96
C ASN A 167 2.97 -14.31 -1.68
N HIS A 168 2.48 -13.90 -0.51
CA HIS A 168 3.01 -14.31 0.79
C HIS A 168 2.37 -15.62 1.24
N LEU A 169 2.86 -16.73 0.67
CA LEU A 169 2.30 -18.08 0.91
C LEU A 169 2.15 -18.41 2.40
N ASP A 170 3.16 -18.08 3.21
CA ASP A 170 3.16 -18.42 4.64
C ASP A 170 2.03 -17.69 5.39
N VAL A 171 1.78 -16.43 5.03
CA VAL A 171 0.66 -15.65 5.59
C VAL A 171 -0.69 -16.17 5.08
N VAL A 172 -0.78 -16.51 3.78
CA VAL A 172 -2.00 -17.11 3.20
C VAL A 172 -2.34 -18.41 3.92
N SER A 173 -1.36 -19.31 4.10
CA SER A 173 -1.54 -20.57 4.80
C SER A 173 -1.93 -20.37 6.26
N ALA A 174 -1.30 -19.42 6.96
CA ALA A 174 -1.64 -19.10 8.34
C ALA A 174 -3.08 -18.57 8.48
N LEU A 175 -3.49 -17.65 7.60
CA LEU A 175 -4.86 -17.11 7.58
C LEU A 175 -5.90 -18.17 7.22
N LEU A 176 -5.62 -19.05 6.25
CA LEU A 176 -6.53 -20.13 5.88
C LEU A 176 -6.66 -21.18 7.01
N ALA A 177 -5.57 -21.48 7.72
CA ALA A 177 -5.59 -22.43 8.84
C ALA A 177 -6.38 -21.93 10.05
N HIS A 178 -6.44 -20.60 10.26
CA HIS A 178 -7.14 -19.98 11.39
C HIS A 178 -8.51 -19.39 11.01
N GLY A 179 -8.94 -19.55 9.75
CA GLY A 179 -10.19 -19.00 9.24
C GLY A 179 -11.45 -19.58 9.89
N GLY A 180 -11.33 -20.65 10.69
CA GLY A 180 -12.41 -21.19 11.51
C GLY A 180 -12.44 -20.58 12.90
N GLY A 181 -13.53 -19.91 13.24
CA GLY A 181 -13.91 -19.77 14.66
C GLY A 181 -13.98 -21.14 15.31
N ASP A 182 -13.64 -21.22 16.60
CA ASP A 182 -13.43 -22.42 17.42
C ASP A 182 -14.63 -23.38 17.58
N GLY A 183 -15.62 -23.37 16.66
CA GLY A 183 -16.92 -24.02 16.85
C GLY A 183 -17.58 -24.68 15.64
N GLY A 184 -16.96 -24.77 14.46
CA GLY A 184 -17.59 -25.48 13.34
C GLY A 184 -16.69 -25.60 12.11
N ASP A 185 -16.57 -26.83 11.60
CA ASP A 185 -16.13 -27.19 10.25
C ASP A 185 -15.03 -26.28 9.68
N GLY A 186 -13.79 -26.42 10.15
CA GLY A 186 -12.65 -25.56 9.77
C GLY A 186 -12.37 -25.45 8.26
N GLU A 187 -12.92 -26.36 7.46
CA GLU A 187 -12.87 -26.33 5.99
C GLU A 187 -13.86 -25.29 5.40
N GLY A 188 -15.03 -25.10 6.01
CA GLY A 188 -16.07 -24.18 5.54
C GLY A 188 -15.72 -22.70 5.76
N ALA A 189 -15.05 -22.38 6.86
CA ALA A 189 -14.71 -21.01 7.21
C ALA A 189 -13.47 -20.49 6.44
N ALA A 190 -12.48 -21.36 6.21
CA ALA A 190 -11.38 -21.09 5.29
C ALA A 190 -11.89 -20.85 3.85
N ALA A 191 -12.86 -21.67 3.40
CA ALA A 191 -13.52 -21.49 2.12
C ALA A 191 -14.32 -20.19 2.04
N ALA A 192 -15.00 -19.79 3.12
CA ALA A 192 -15.74 -18.51 3.19
C ALA A 192 -14.80 -17.30 3.06
N ALA A 193 -13.67 -17.28 3.79
CA ALA A 193 -12.67 -16.23 3.68
C ALA A 193 -12.03 -16.19 2.28
N ALA A 194 -11.71 -17.36 1.69
CA ALA A 194 -11.17 -17.46 0.34
C ALA A 194 -12.19 -17.10 -0.77
N ALA A 195 -13.49 -17.15 -0.48
CA ALA A 195 -14.57 -16.72 -1.37
C ALA A 195 -15.03 -15.27 -1.11
N ALA A 196 -14.52 -14.60 -0.07
CA ALA A 196 -14.91 -13.25 0.31
C ALA A 196 -14.65 -12.24 -0.81
N ARG A 197 -15.59 -11.31 -1.01
CA ARG A 197 -15.57 -10.36 -2.12
C ARG A 197 -15.37 -8.94 -1.61
N ASN A 198 -14.35 -8.25 -2.13
CA ASN A 198 -14.11 -6.85 -1.80
C ASN A 198 -15.07 -5.90 -2.55
N LYS A 199 -14.86 -4.58 -2.44
CA LYS A 199 -15.71 -3.59 -3.13
C LYS A 199 -15.68 -3.71 -4.65
N LEU A 200 -14.68 -4.35 -5.26
CA LEU A 200 -14.64 -4.65 -6.70
C LEU A 200 -15.24 -6.02 -7.05
N ARG A 201 -15.86 -6.70 -6.08
CA ARG A 201 -16.27 -8.11 -6.14
C ARG A 201 -15.12 -9.06 -6.46
N ASP A 202 -13.89 -8.65 -6.22
CA ASP A 202 -12.71 -9.51 -6.36
C ASP A 202 -12.59 -10.42 -5.13
N THR A 203 -12.33 -11.70 -5.39
CA THR A 203 -11.89 -12.67 -4.38
C THR A 203 -10.39 -12.54 -4.12
N PRO A 204 -9.82 -13.10 -3.04
CA PRO A 204 -8.37 -13.20 -2.86
C PRO A 204 -7.67 -13.81 -4.09
N LEU A 205 -8.32 -14.76 -4.77
CA LEU A 205 -7.80 -15.37 -6.01
C LEU A 205 -7.68 -14.36 -7.16
N HIS A 206 -8.61 -13.39 -7.28
CA HIS A 206 -8.47 -12.28 -8.23
C HIS A 206 -7.30 -11.36 -7.85
N SER A 207 -7.09 -11.10 -6.55
CA SER A 207 -5.94 -10.32 -6.07
C SER A 207 -4.61 -11.00 -6.40
N ALA A 208 -4.53 -12.32 -6.23
CA ALA A 208 -3.36 -13.11 -6.63
C ALA A 208 -3.16 -13.08 -8.17
N ALA A 209 -4.22 -13.30 -8.94
CA ALA A 209 -4.21 -13.25 -10.40
C ALA A 209 -3.74 -11.90 -10.97
N ARG A 210 -4.08 -10.79 -10.30
CA ARG A 210 -3.70 -9.43 -10.70
C ARG A 210 -2.19 -9.20 -10.68
N ARG A 211 -1.48 -9.84 -9.75
CA ARG A 211 -0.04 -9.67 -9.50
C ARG A 211 0.79 -10.86 -9.98
N GLY A 212 0.17 -11.92 -10.50
CA GLY A 212 0.89 -13.12 -10.91
C GLY A 212 1.35 -13.99 -9.74
N ALA A 213 0.67 -13.92 -8.59
CA ALA A 213 1.05 -14.59 -7.36
C ALA A 213 0.71 -16.10 -7.39
N ALA A 214 1.51 -16.88 -8.13
CA ALA A 214 1.20 -18.28 -8.42
C ALA A 214 1.12 -19.19 -7.18
N ARG A 215 1.99 -18.96 -6.19
CA ARG A 215 2.01 -19.78 -4.96
C ARG A 215 0.79 -19.53 -4.10
N ALA A 216 0.45 -18.26 -3.87
CA ALA A 216 -0.77 -17.88 -3.15
C ALA A 216 -2.03 -18.37 -3.89
N ALA A 217 -2.05 -18.24 -5.23
CA ALA A 217 -3.17 -18.71 -6.04
C ALA A 217 -3.41 -20.21 -5.94
N ALA A 218 -2.34 -21.03 -5.93
CA ALA A 218 -2.46 -22.48 -5.74
C ALA A 218 -3.05 -22.84 -4.37
N ALA A 219 -2.57 -22.19 -3.30
CA ALA A 219 -3.09 -22.41 -1.94
C ALA A 219 -4.57 -21.99 -1.82
N LEU A 220 -4.94 -20.84 -2.39
CA LEU A 220 -6.33 -20.36 -2.41
C LEU A 220 -7.25 -21.25 -3.24
N LEU A 221 -6.77 -21.79 -4.36
CA LEU A 221 -7.54 -22.70 -5.20
C LEU A 221 -7.78 -24.04 -4.48
N ALA A 222 -6.80 -24.53 -3.72
CA ALA A 222 -6.96 -25.72 -2.89
C ALA A 222 -8.00 -25.52 -1.78
N ALA A 223 -8.03 -24.34 -1.15
CA ALA A 223 -8.99 -24.01 -0.09
C ALA A 223 -10.40 -23.70 -0.62
N ALA A 224 -10.53 -23.08 -1.78
CA ALA A 224 -11.83 -22.74 -2.38
C ALA A 224 -11.81 -22.89 -3.92
N PRO A 225 -12.01 -24.11 -4.44
CA PRO A 225 -12.03 -24.37 -5.87
C PRO A 225 -13.07 -23.54 -6.63
N GLY A 226 -14.24 -23.31 -6.02
CA GLY A 226 -15.32 -22.50 -6.61
C GLY A 226 -14.96 -21.02 -6.81
N ALA A 227 -13.89 -20.52 -6.19
CA ALA A 227 -13.43 -19.14 -6.39
C ALA A 227 -12.82 -18.91 -7.78
N ALA A 228 -12.43 -19.97 -8.49
CA ALA A 228 -11.91 -19.90 -9.86
C ALA A 228 -12.96 -19.43 -10.88
N GLU A 229 -14.24 -19.75 -10.63
CA GLU A 229 -15.36 -19.36 -11.50
C GLU A 229 -16.02 -18.03 -11.08
N ALA A 230 -15.61 -17.47 -9.94
CA ALA A 230 -16.16 -16.22 -9.46
C ALA A 230 -15.82 -15.08 -10.42
N THR A 231 -16.81 -14.26 -10.77
CA THR A 231 -16.58 -13.06 -11.58
C THR A 231 -16.59 -11.79 -10.74
N ASN A 232 -15.67 -10.88 -11.02
CA ASN A 232 -15.62 -9.55 -10.40
C ASN A 232 -16.63 -8.57 -11.04
N LYS A 233 -16.61 -7.29 -10.62
CA LYS A 233 -17.49 -6.24 -11.17
C LYS A 233 -17.37 -6.03 -12.68
N HIS A 234 -16.27 -6.46 -13.29
CA HIS A 234 -16.04 -6.37 -14.72
C HIS A 234 -16.42 -7.64 -15.48
N GLY A 235 -17.00 -8.64 -14.81
CA GLY A 235 -17.35 -9.92 -15.40
C GLY A 235 -16.14 -10.80 -15.71
N LEU A 236 -14.97 -10.52 -15.11
CA LEU A 236 -13.75 -11.28 -15.33
C LEU A 236 -13.58 -12.34 -14.24
N THR A 237 -13.20 -13.56 -14.64
CA THR A 237 -12.69 -14.58 -13.71
C THR A 237 -11.24 -14.26 -13.28
N PRO A 238 -10.70 -14.89 -12.22
CA PRO A 238 -9.27 -14.83 -11.91
C PRO A 238 -8.38 -15.25 -13.08
N ALA A 239 -8.76 -16.31 -13.82
CA ALA A 239 -8.03 -16.77 -15.00
C ALA A 239 -8.01 -15.70 -16.11
N ASP A 240 -9.15 -15.05 -16.38
CA ASP A 240 -9.23 -13.95 -17.35
C ASP A 240 -8.37 -12.76 -16.93
N LEU A 241 -8.37 -12.44 -15.63
CA LEU A 241 -7.58 -11.35 -15.08
C LEU A 241 -6.08 -11.63 -15.19
N ALA A 242 -5.63 -12.85 -14.87
CA ALA A 242 -4.26 -13.30 -15.03
C ALA A 242 -3.83 -13.25 -16.51
N ALA A 243 -4.66 -13.77 -17.42
CA ALA A 243 -4.40 -13.74 -18.86
C ALA A 243 -4.28 -12.29 -19.39
N ARG A 244 -5.20 -11.41 -18.99
CA ARG A 244 -5.17 -9.98 -19.36
C ARG A 244 -3.97 -9.22 -18.83
N ARG A 245 -3.35 -9.70 -17.73
CA ARG A 245 -2.15 -9.13 -17.13
C ARG A 245 -0.86 -9.75 -17.66
N GLY A 246 -0.94 -10.78 -18.51
CA GLY A 246 0.20 -11.47 -19.10
C GLY A 246 0.75 -12.62 -18.24
N HIS A 247 0.05 -13.02 -17.18
CA HIS A 247 0.42 -14.15 -16.33
C HIS A 247 -0.13 -15.45 -16.91
N THR A 248 0.43 -15.88 -18.05
CA THR A 248 -0.10 -17.01 -18.86
C THR A 248 -0.08 -18.34 -18.13
N GLU A 249 0.99 -18.66 -17.41
CA GLU A 249 1.10 -19.88 -16.60
C GLU A 249 0.06 -19.92 -15.49
N LEU A 250 -0.12 -18.80 -14.80
CA LEU A 250 -1.14 -18.67 -13.76
C LEU A 250 -2.56 -18.76 -14.34
N ALA A 251 -2.80 -18.14 -15.50
CA ALA A 251 -4.08 -18.25 -16.18
C ALA A 251 -4.40 -19.70 -16.61
N ALA A 252 -3.39 -20.49 -16.97
CA ALA A 252 -3.55 -21.90 -17.26
C ALA A 252 -3.86 -22.70 -15.99
N LEU A 253 -3.18 -22.42 -14.88
CA LEU A 253 -3.43 -23.05 -13.58
C LEU A 253 -4.86 -22.79 -13.07
N LEU A 254 -5.39 -21.58 -13.30
CA LEU A 254 -6.68 -21.13 -12.79
C LEU A 254 -7.87 -21.53 -13.67
N ARG A 255 -7.65 -22.09 -14.85
CA ARG A 255 -8.75 -22.47 -15.75
C ARG A 255 -9.31 -23.83 -15.31
N PRO A 256 -10.63 -23.98 -15.12
CA PRO A 256 -11.22 -25.27 -14.80
C PRO A 256 -11.03 -26.26 -15.95
N SER A 257 -10.89 -27.55 -15.63
CA SER A 257 -10.69 -28.64 -16.61
C SER A 257 -11.83 -28.76 -17.65
N THR A 258 -13.01 -28.20 -17.36
CA THR A 258 -14.22 -28.31 -18.20
C THR A 258 -14.53 -27.08 -19.06
N ALA A 259 -13.78 -25.98 -18.95
CA ALA A 259 -14.03 -24.78 -19.75
C ALA A 259 -13.41 -24.88 -21.15
N ALA A 260 -14.24 -25.21 -22.14
CA ALA A 260 -13.93 -25.00 -23.55
C ALA A 260 -13.61 -23.52 -23.80
N ALA A 261 -12.42 -23.24 -24.31
CA ALA A 261 -11.95 -21.90 -24.58
C ALA A 261 -12.73 -21.24 -25.74
N PRO A 262 -13.29 -20.04 -25.57
CA PRO A 262 -13.19 -19.05 -26.61
C PRO A 262 -11.82 -18.39 -26.47
N ALA A 263 -10.85 -18.86 -27.25
CA ALA A 263 -9.57 -18.20 -27.45
C ALA A 263 -9.72 -16.88 -28.24
N ALA A 264 -10.69 -16.05 -27.89
CA ALA A 264 -10.70 -14.65 -28.27
C ALA A 264 -9.81 -13.94 -27.25
N ALA A 265 -8.62 -13.51 -27.68
CA ALA A 265 -7.71 -12.72 -26.85
C ALA A 265 -8.48 -11.54 -26.26
N LEU A 266 -8.81 -11.63 -24.96
CA LEU A 266 -9.44 -10.54 -24.24
C LEU A 266 -8.52 -9.31 -24.39
N PRO A 267 -9.06 -8.14 -24.75
CA PRO A 267 -8.22 -6.98 -24.98
C PRO A 267 -7.40 -6.69 -23.71
N PRO A 268 -6.09 -6.48 -23.82
CA PRO A 268 -5.24 -6.26 -22.66
C PRO A 268 -5.74 -5.04 -21.86
N LEU A 269 -5.67 -5.11 -20.52
CA LEU A 269 -6.14 -4.02 -19.64
C LEU A 269 -5.35 -2.72 -19.87
N ARG A 270 -4.12 -2.85 -20.36
CA ARG A 270 -3.39 -1.79 -21.06
C ARG A 270 -3.60 -2.03 -22.54
N GLY A 271 -4.10 -1.06 -23.30
CA GLY A 271 -4.28 -1.23 -24.75
C GLY A 271 -3.02 -1.77 -25.42
N LYS A 272 -3.16 -2.55 -26.51
CA LYS A 272 -2.02 -2.85 -27.39
C LYS A 272 -1.27 -1.53 -27.62
N ALA A 273 0.04 -1.53 -27.41
CA ALA A 273 0.85 -0.35 -27.70
C ALA A 273 0.58 0.00 -29.15
N ASP A 274 -0.11 1.11 -29.37
CA ASP A 274 -0.36 1.61 -30.70
C ASP A 274 1.01 2.01 -31.25
N PRO A 275 1.51 1.35 -32.32
CA PRO A 275 2.81 1.66 -32.88
C PRO A 275 2.89 3.11 -33.40
N ALA A 276 1.76 3.79 -33.59
CA ALA A 276 1.72 5.22 -33.92
C ALA A 276 1.92 6.14 -32.70
N LEU A 277 1.74 5.64 -31.47
CA LEU A 277 1.91 6.45 -30.26
C LEU A 277 3.36 6.47 -29.80
N LYS A 278 3.93 7.68 -29.79
CA LYS A 278 5.25 7.96 -29.21
C LYS A 278 5.13 8.29 -27.73
N THR A 279 6.13 7.92 -26.96
CA THR A 279 6.27 8.31 -25.55
C THR A 279 6.94 9.66 -25.47
N LEU A 280 6.23 10.68 -25.01
CA LEU A 280 6.80 12.00 -24.77
C LEU A 280 7.53 12.02 -23.42
N VAL A 281 8.78 12.48 -23.43
CA VAL A 281 9.58 12.71 -22.23
C VAL A 281 9.81 14.20 -22.08
N LEU A 282 9.29 14.78 -21.00
CA LEU A 282 9.46 16.17 -20.62
C LEU A 282 10.52 16.27 -19.52
N ALA A 283 11.73 16.67 -19.89
CA ALA A 283 12.87 16.75 -18.99
C ALA A 283 13.68 18.02 -19.30
N PRO A 284 13.29 19.19 -18.76
CA PRO A 284 14.07 20.41 -18.92
C PRO A 284 15.45 20.25 -18.28
N PRO A 285 16.50 20.92 -18.82
CA PRO A 285 17.88 20.76 -18.34
C PRO A 285 18.05 21.12 -16.86
N GLU A 286 17.21 22.01 -16.33
CA GLU A 286 17.16 22.38 -14.91
C GLU A 286 16.93 21.19 -13.98
N CYS A 287 16.29 20.11 -14.44
CA CYS A 287 16.12 18.89 -13.65
C CYS A 287 17.47 18.27 -13.23
N GLY A 288 18.55 18.54 -13.97
CA GLY A 288 19.91 18.08 -13.67
C GLY A 288 20.67 18.96 -12.67
N GLU A 289 20.09 20.08 -12.22
CA GLU A 289 20.77 21.03 -11.32
C GLU A 289 20.66 20.65 -9.82
N HIS A 290 20.08 19.49 -9.48
CA HIS A 290 19.94 19.03 -8.10
C HIS A 290 21.22 18.32 -7.60
N TYR A 291 22.16 19.07 -6.99
CA TYR A 291 23.46 18.56 -6.56
C TYR A 291 23.46 18.06 -5.11
N THR A 292 22.90 16.89 -4.83
CA THR A 292 22.83 16.33 -3.46
C THR A 292 23.76 15.15 -3.19
N ALA A 293 24.52 14.73 -4.20
CA ALA A 293 25.48 13.62 -4.10
C ALA A 293 26.82 14.02 -4.74
N PRO A 294 27.70 14.75 -4.02
CA PRO A 294 28.97 15.22 -4.56
C PRO A 294 29.98 14.07 -4.72
N GLN A 295 30.81 14.15 -5.77
CA GLN A 295 31.87 13.18 -6.06
C GLN A 295 33.05 13.32 -5.06
N PRO A 296 33.77 12.22 -4.73
CA PRO A 296 33.63 10.86 -5.27
C PRO A 296 32.72 9.95 -4.43
N VAL A 297 31.75 9.30 -5.08
CA VAL A 297 30.86 8.31 -4.44
C VAL A 297 31.59 6.96 -4.35
N ARG A 298 31.84 6.46 -3.14
CA ARG A 298 32.51 5.16 -2.92
C ARG A 298 31.50 4.05 -2.64
N ARG A 299 31.56 2.95 -3.39
CA ARG A 299 30.80 1.73 -3.08
C ARG A 299 31.43 1.02 -1.87
N GLY A 300 30.62 0.59 -0.90
CA GLY A 300 31.07 -0.19 0.27
C GLY A 300 31.45 0.62 1.50
N GLY A 301 31.07 1.90 1.58
CA GLY A 301 31.14 2.69 2.82
C GLY A 301 30.06 2.30 3.84
N PRO A 302 30.13 2.84 5.07
CA PRO A 302 29.13 2.58 6.12
C PRO A 302 27.72 3.09 5.76
N GLU A 303 27.60 4.03 4.82
CA GLU A 303 26.33 4.44 4.22
C GLU A 303 26.15 3.74 2.87
N ALA A 304 24.95 3.20 2.63
CA ALA A 304 24.59 2.65 1.32
C ALA A 304 24.80 3.74 0.25
N PRO A 305 25.46 3.43 -0.88
CA PRO A 305 25.64 4.43 -1.93
C PRO A 305 24.25 4.92 -2.36
N PRO A 306 24.04 6.24 -2.51
CA PRO A 306 22.76 6.78 -2.97
C PRO A 306 22.33 6.10 -4.27
N GLU A 307 21.02 5.96 -4.43
CA GLU A 307 20.40 5.47 -5.66
C GLU A 307 21.06 6.13 -6.89
N ASN A 308 21.38 5.34 -7.93
CA ASN A 308 22.20 5.71 -9.09
C ASN A 308 22.21 7.23 -9.36
N THR A 309 23.24 7.93 -8.91
CA THR A 309 23.32 9.40 -8.94
C THR A 309 23.46 9.95 -10.36
N ALA A 310 23.94 9.10 -11.27
CA ALA A 310 23.98 9.36 -12.69
C ALA A 310 22.73 8.82 -13.40
N ARG A 311 21.63 8.48 -12.71
CA ARG A 311 20.44 7.87 -13.34
C ARG A 311 19.91 8.73 -14.46
N LEU A 312 19.79 10.04 -14.24
CA LEU A 312 19.34 10.94 -15.30
C LEU A 312 20.34 10.96 -16.46
N ASP A 313 21.65 11.01 -16.22
CA ASP A 313 22.65 10.93 -17.30
C ASP A 313 22.60 9.58 -18.05
N VAL A 314 22.45 8.47 -17.33
CA VAL A 314 22.33 7.12 -17.89
C VAL A 314 21.07 6.98 -18.72
N LEU A 315 19.99 7.68 -18.37
CA LEU A 315 18.74 7.62 -19.13
C LEU A 315 18.74 8.61 -20.30
N LEU A 316 19.23 9.84 -20.08
CA LEU A 316 18.95 11.02 -20.90
C LEU A 316 20.14 11.52 -21.72
N ALA A 317 21.37 11.11 -21.43
CA ALA A 317 22.55 11.66 -22.10
C ALA A 317 22.45 11.50 -23.63
N GLU A 318 22.70 12.61 -24.34
CA GLU A 318 22.50 12.70 -25.80
C GLU A 318 23.23 11.61 -26.60
N ALA A 319 24.45 11.25 -26.20
CA ALA A 319 25.26 10.27 -26.93
C ALA A 319 25.20 8.83 -26.38
N LYS A 320 24.76 8.63 -25.13
CA LYS A 320 24.91 7.34 -24.42
C LYS A 320 23.75 6.99 -23.48
N GLY A 321 22.72 7.82 -23.44
CA GLY A 321 21.54 7.60 -22.63
C GLY A 321 20.79 6.36 -23.12
N SER A 322 20.30 5.53 -22.22
CA SER A 322 19.57 4.32 -22.58
C SER A 322 18.29 4.62 -23.37
N LEU A 323 17.70 5.82 -23.19
CA LEU A 323 16.54 6.26 -23.97
C LEU A 323 16.90 6.77 -25.37
N GLN A 324 18.20 6.90 -25.69
CA GLN A 324 18.70 7.18 -27.04
C GLN A 324 19.07 5.89 -27.80
N ALA A 325 18.89 4.71 -27.20
CA ALA A 325 19.20 3.44 -27.85
C ALA A 325 18.28 3.19 -29.06
N ALA A 326 18.78 2.46 -30.05
CA ALA A 326 18.06 2.15 -31.29
C ALA A 326 16.68 1.49 -31.06
N GLU A 327 16.50 0.77 -29.95
CA GLU A 327 15.22 0.16 -29.55
C GLU A 327 14.11 1.19 -29.28
N PHE A 328 14.48 2.44 -28.97
CA PHE A 328 13.58 3.56 -28.69
C PHE A 328 13.48 4.57 -29.84
N GLU A 329 14.28 4.37 -30.90
CA GLU A 329 14.27 5.24 -32.07
C GLU A 329 12.86 5.28 -32.70
N GLY A 330 12.35 6.48 -32.94
CA GLY A 330 10.99 6.71 -33.45
C GLY A 330 9.85 6.39 -32.46
N ARG A 331 10.15 5.93 -31.24
CA ARG A 331 9.16 5.61 -30.18
C ARG A 331 9.17 6.60 -29.02
N VAL A 332 10.22 7.40 -28.88
CA VAL A 332 10.36 8.43 -27.85
C VAL A 332 10.47 9.80 -28.51
N GLU A 333 9.79 10.79 -27.94
CA GLU A 333 9.85 12.19 -28.34
C GLU A 333 10.32 13.02 -27.14
N TRP A 334 11.16 14.01 -27.38
CA TRP A 334 11.79 14.84 -26.36
C TRP A 334 11.19 16.24 -26.35
N GLY A 335 10.59 16.65 -25.23
CA GLY A 335 10.13 18.02 -25.02
C GLY A 335 11.01 18.75 -24.01
N GLY A 336 11.85 19.68 -24.50
CA GLY A 336 12.78 20.44 -23.66
C GLY A 336 12.26 21.82 -23.21
N GLY A 337 11.27 22.38 -23.90
CA GLY A 337 10.76 23.74 -23.65
C GLY A 337 9.63 23.81 -22.63
N VAL A 338 9.87 23.32 -21.41
CA VAL A 338 8.85 23.31 -20.35
C VAL A 338 9.03 24.52 -19.44
N ALA A 339 7.97 25.29 -19.22
CA ALA A 339 7.97 26.34 -18.21
C ALA A 339 8.02 25.74 -16.79
N ALA A 340 8.80 26.36 -15.91
CA ALA A 340 8.78 26.01 -14.49
C ALA A 340 7.39 26.25 -13.89
N ALA A 341 6.99 25.41 -12.93
CA ALA A 341 5.69 25.53 -12.27
C ALA A 341 5.49 26.94 -11.69
N PRO A 342 4.31 27.56 -11.94
CA PRO A 342 3.98 28.85 -11.35
C PRO A 342 3.75 28.67 -9.84
N MET A 343 4.06 29.72 -9.07
CA MET A 343 3.91 29.67 -7.60
C MET A 343 2.48 29.33 -7.17
N GLY A 344 1.48 29.79 -7.94
CA GLY A 344 0.08 29.47 -7.67
C GLY A 344 -0.23 27.97 -7.69
N ASP A 345 0.41 27.19 -8.57
CA ASP A 345 0.20 25.74 -8.62
C ASP A 345 0.94 25.03 -7.49
N LEU A 346 2.12 25.51 -7.11
CA LEU A 346 2.87 24.98 -5.95
C LEU A 346 2.09 25.20 -4.65
N LEU A 347 1.45 26.36 -4.50
CA LEU A 347 0.66 26.72 -3.32
C LEU A 347 -0.65 25.95 -3.19
N ARG A 348 -1.07 25.20 -4.21
CA ARG A 348 -2.21 24.27 -4.10
C ARG A 348 -1.87 23.02 -3.28
N VAL A 349 -0.58 22.70 -3.18
CA VAL A 349 -0.09 21.45 -2.56
C VAL A 349 0.89 21.68 -1.40
N HIS A 350 1.51 22.87 -1.32
CA HIS A 350 2.44 23.23 -0.25
C HIS A 350 2.05 24.54 0.42
N ASP A 351 2.29 24.63 1.73
CA ASP A 351 2.15 25.88 2.48
C ASP A 351 3.25 26.89 2.10
N TRP A 352 2.91 28.19 2.14
CA TRP A 352 3.85 29.25 1.82
C TRP A 352 5.08 29.25 2.73
N ASN A 353 4.92 29.00 4.04
CA ASN A 353 6.05 29.02 4.98
C ASN A 353 7.06 27.91 4.66
N TYR A 354 6.56 26.74 4.23
CA TYR A 354 7.43 25.64 3.79
C TYR A 354 8.21 26.03 2.53
N LEU A 355 7.54 26.57 1.51
CA LEU A 355 8.19 26.99 0.26
C LEU A 355 9.21 28.11 0.51
N GLN A 356 8.87 29.09 1.34
CA GLN A 356 9.76 30.18 1.72
C GLN A 356 10.97 29.66 2.50
N GLY A 357 10.77 28.74 3.46
CA GLY A 357 11.84 28.11 4.20
C GLY A 357 12.78 27.32 3.30
N LEU A 358 12.25 26.53 2.37
CA LEU A 358 13.03 25.78 1.39
C LEU A 358 13.82 26.69 0.46
N GLN A 359 13.21 27.78 -0.03
CA GLN A 359 13.90 28.80 -0.84
C GLN A 359 15.07 29.43 -0.09
N ALA A 360 14.84 29.87 1.15
CA ALA A 360 15.87 30.48 1.98
C ALA A 360 17.00 29.48 2.28
N ALA A 361 16.66 28.24 2.61
CA ALA A 361 17.63 27.18 2.86
C ALA A 361 18.48 26.90 1.62
N CYS A 362 17.88 26.79 0.43
CA CYS A 362 18.64 26.63 -0.82
C CYS A 362 19.53 27.86 -1.09
N ALA A 363 19.00 29.07 -0.95
CA ALA A 363 19.74 30.31 -1.20
C ALA A 363 20.92 30.52 -0.24
N SER A 364 20.85 29.97 0.97
CA SER A 364 21.93 30.03 1.96
C SER A 364 23.13 29.13 1.62
N ILE A 365 22.95 28.18 0.70
CA ILE A 365 23.99 27.25 0.26
C ILE A 365 24.76 27.91 -0.90
N PRO A 366 26.11 27.87 -0.89
CA PRO A 366 26.91 28.34 -2.01
C PRO A 366 26.52 27.66 -3.33
N ASP A 367 26.51 28.39 -4.45
CA ASP A 367 26.26 27.82 -5.78
C ASP A 367 27.50 27.05 -6.28
N ALA A 368 27.70 25.87 -5.72
CA ALA A 368 28.78 24.96 -6.09
C ALA A 368 28.28 23.51 -6.04
N PRO A 369 28.66 22.64 -7.01
CA PRO A 369 28.21 21.24 -7.04
C PRO A 369 28.60 20.40 -5.80
N ALA A 370 29.61 20.85 -5.06
CA ALA A 370 30.07 20.19 -3.82
C ALA A 370 29.36 20.70 -2.55
N ALA A 371 28.62 21.82 -2.64
CA ALA A 371 27.97 22.44 -1.50
C ALA A 371 26.56 21.85 -1.30
N VAL A 372 26.40 21.11 -0.21
CA VAL A 372 25.14 20.43 0.15
C VAL A 372 24.70 20.88 1.54
N GLY A 373 23.43 21.24 1.67
CA GLY A 373 22.75 21.47 2.95
C GLY A 373 21.68 20.42 3.19
N ARG A 374 20.94 20.56 4.29
CA ARG A 374 19.79 19.71 4.62
C ARG A 374 18.64 20.56 5.15
N VAL A 375 17.42 20.17 4.82
CA VAL A 375 16.19 20.82 5.34
C VAL A 375 15.68 20.10 6.59
N ASP A 376 15.89 18.78 6.66
CA ASP A 376 15.57 17.90 7.78
C ASP A 376 16.61 16.77 7.88
N ALA A 377 16.33 15.70 8.63
CA ALA A 377 17.29 14.64 8.88
C ALA A 377 17.73 13.90 7.60
N ASP A 378 16.84 13.75 6.61
CA ASP A 378 17.02 12.91 5.44
C ASP A 378 16.96 13.65 4.10
N THR A 379 16.55 14.92 4.06
CA THR A 379 16.40 15.70 2.83
C THR A 379 17.61 16.59 2.58
N ALA A 380 18.54 16.07 1.76
CA ALA A 380 19.65 16.86 1.22
C ALA A 380 19.17 17.86 0.18
N ILE A 381 19.78 19.05 0.17
CA ILE A 381 19.49 20.14 -0.78
C ILE A 381 20.78 20.83 -1.25
N SER A 382 20.69 21.55 -2.36
CA SER A 382 21.75 22.34 -2.98
C SER A 382 21.19 23.71 -3.35
N HIS A 383 22.06 24.64 -3.73
CA HIS A 383 21.65 25.99 -4.16
C HIS A 383 20.54 25.98 -5.23
N ARG A 384 20.66 25.08 -6.20
CA ARG A 384 19.74 25.01 -7.36
C ARG A 384 18.58 24.02 -7.16
N THR A 385 18.48 23.35 -6.01
CA THR A 385 17.44 22.35 -5.74
C THR A 385 16.03 22.92 -5.94
N PHE A 386 15.76 24.11 -5.42
CA PHE A 386 14.43 24.72 -5.57
C PHE A 386 14.07 25.00 -7.03
N ARG A 387 15.04 25.44 -7.85
CA ARG A 387 14.85 25.67 -9.29
C ARG A 387 14.59 24.36 -10.02
N ALA A 388 15.40 23.34 -9.77
CA ALA A 388 15.26 22.01 -10.37
C ALA A 388 13.89 21.39 -10.05
N ALA A 389 13.46 21.48 -8.79
CA ALA A 389 12.16 20.99 -8.34
C ALA A 389 11.00 21.70 -9.05
N ARG A 390 11.09 23.03 -9.23
CA ARG A 390 10.08 23.80 -9.96
C ARG A 390 10.01 23.43 -11.44
N ALA A 391 11.14 23.18 -12.09
CA ALA A 391 11.18 22.75 -13.48
C ALA A 391 10.56 21.35 -13.64
N ALA A 392 10.89 20.42 -12.74
CA ALA A 392 10.30 19.08 -12.72
C ALA A 392 8.77 19.14 -12.49
N ALA A 393 8.30 19.98 -11.56
CA ALA A 393 6.88 20.19 -11.34
C ALA A 393 6.18 20.77 -12.58
N GLY A 394 6.83 21.72 -13.27
CA GLY A 394 6.32 22.28 -14.54
C GLY A 394 6.17 21.21 -15.63
N ALA A 395 7.13 20.28 -15.71
CA ALA A 395 7.09 19.18 -16.67
C ALA A 395 5.90 18.25 -16.42
N VAL A 396 5.59 17.99 -15.14
CA VAL A 396 4.40 17.22 -14.75
C VAL A 396 3.11 17.95 -15.13
N LEU A 397 3.01 19.26 -14.83
CA LEU A 397 1.82 20.06 -15.18
C LEU A 397 1.56 20.04 -16.69
N GLN A 398 2.59 20.31 -17.50
CA GLN A 398 2.46 20.29 -18.95
C GLN A 398 2.08 18.90 -19.49
N ALA A 399 2.65 17.82 -18.93
CA ALA A 399 2.28 16.46 -19.33
C ALA A 399 0.80 16.18 -19.03
N VAL A 400 0.31 16.59 -17.87
CA VAL A 400 -1.10 16.44 -17.47
C VAL A 400 -1.99 17.27 -18.39
N ASP A 401 -1.64 18.51 -18.66
CA ASP A 401 -2.40 19.41 -19.53
C ASP A 401 -2.53 18.85 -20.94
N GLN A 402 -1.45 18.29 -21.51
CA GLN A 402 -1.49 17.65 -22.83
C GLN A 402 -2.40 16.42 -22.87
N VAL A 403 -2.42 15.62 -21.80
CA VAL A 403 -3.32 14.47 -21.67
C VAL A 403 -4.78 14.94 -21.56
N VAL A 404 -5.05 15.96 -20.74
CA VAL A 404 -6.40 16.51 -20.53
C VAL A 404 -6.93 17.18 -21.79
N ALA A 405 -6.08 17.91 -22.52
CA ALA A 405 -6.40 18.55 -23.79
C ALA A 405 -6.54 17.55 -24.96
N GLY A 406 -6.28 16.26 -24.74
CA GLY A 406 -6.33 15.23 -25.78
C GLY A 406 -5.19 15.31 -26.80
N GLN A 407 -4.15 16.12 -26.52
CA GLN A 407 -2.94 16.26 -27.32
C GLN A 407 -1.99 15.07 -27.11
N ALA A 408 -2.10 14.39 -25.97
CA ALA A 408 -1.43 13.13 -25.67
C ALA A 408 -2.46 12.02 -25.42
N SER A 409 -2.34 10.90 -26.13
CA SER A 409 -3.27 9.77 -25.99
C SER A 409 -2.84 8.85 -24.85
N LEU A 410 -3.77 8.58 -23.92
CA LEU A 410 -3.60 7.49 -22.96
C LEU A 410 -3.61 6.16 -23.73
N ARG A 411 -2.63 5.27 -23.46
CA ARG A 411 -2.64 3.89 -24.01
C ARG A 411 -4.00 3.22 -23.70
N GLY A 412 -4.88 3.14 -24.71
CA GLY A 412 -6.24 2.59 -24.60
C GLY A 412 -7.40 3.59 -24.66
N GLY A 413 -7.17 4.88 -24.90
CA GLY A 413 -8.19 5.95 -24.90
C GLY A 413 -9.18 5.97 -26.07
N GLY A 414 -8.95 5.18 -27.13
CA GLY A 414 -9.79 5.17 -28.34
C GLY A 414 -11.28 4.88 -28.10
N ARG A 415 -11.67 4.35 -26.94
CA ARG A 415 -13.09 4.11 -26.60
C ARG A 415 -13.83 5.34 -26.07
N ARG A 416 -13.15 6.38 -25.57
CA ARG A 416 -13.83 7.59 -25.06
C ARG A 416 -14.11 8.62 -26.17
N ALA A 417 -13.22 8.77 -27.14
CA ALA A 417 -13.43 9.66 -28.28
C ALA A 417 -14.61 9.20 -29.17
N ALA A 418 -14.76 7.89 -29.37
CA ALA A 418 -15.87 7.33 -30.15
C ALA A 418 -17.26 7.48 -29.49
N ARG A 419 -17.32 7.71 -28.16
CA ARG A 419 -18.58 7.89 -27.42
C ARG A 419 -19.00 9.35 -27.24
N ALA A 420 -18.15 10.29 -27.64
CA ALA A 420 -18.47 11.72 -27.68
C ALA A 420 -18.88 12.17 -29.10
N ALA A 421 -18.61 11.34 -30.12
CA ALA A 421 -18.95 11.58 -31.52
C ALA A 421 -20.15 10.75 -32.02
N ALA A 422 -20.80 10.00 -31.13
CA ALA A 422 -22.06 9.28 -31.35
C ALA A 422 -22.99 9.60 -30.18
#